data_AF-A0A960MI81-F1
#
_entry.id   AF-A0A960MI81-F1
#
_cell.length_a   1.000
_cell.length_b   1.000
_cell.length_c   1.000
_cell.angle_alpha   90.00
_cell.angle_beta   90.00
_cell.angle_gamma   90.00
#
_symmetry.space_group_name_H-M   'P 1'
#
loop_
_entity.id
_entity.type
_entity.pdbx_description
1 polymer ?
#
loop_
_entity_poly.entity_id
_entity_poly.type
_entity_poly.pdbx_seq_one_letter_code
_entity_poly.pdbx_strand_id
1 'polypeptide(L)'
;MKATGEIPHEGGIRMEKGEPDYETITRWIRQGMPYAPEDGPKVQRIAVFPQERVATPNSEQQLAVTAYFSDGTTKDITHMALFEANQEDMAEVDEHGHVVLKEKTGSTSVMIRFQEHVAVYRATIPLGVKMKELPKPKNFIDEQIFTKLTLLGLPPSEVCDDATFLRRVTVDIAGRLPNSEETAAFLASTEADKRAKAVDTLLDSEDYSAYFAQKWAGILRNKRAKDTYQRGTYAFHDWIRTSVKENKPF
;
A
#
# COMPACT_ATOMS: atom_id res chain seq x y z
N MET A 1 -9.60 -13.34 38.07
CA MET A 1 -10.07 -13.70 36.71
C MET A 1 -9.00 -14.54 36.02
N LYS A 2 -9.31 -15.39 35.04
CA LYS A 2 -8.24 -16.13 34.32
C LYS A 2 -7.23 -15.16 33.69
N ALA A 3 -7.70 -14.15 32.96
CA ALA A 3 -6.87 -13.16 32.26
C ALA A 3 -5.86 -12.40 33.14
N THR A 4 -6.09 -12.30 34.45
CA THR A 4 -5.18 -11.65 35.41
C THR A 4 -4.17 -12.59 36.06
N GLY A 5 -4.09 -13.85 35.61
CA GLY A 5 -3.19 -14.87 36.18
C GLY A 5 -3.60 -15.38 37.56
N GLU A 6 -4.72 -14.93 38.14
CA GLU A 6 -5.19 -15.39 39.47
C GLU A 6 -5.63 -16.85 39.46
N ILE A 7 -6.00 -17.38 38.28
CA ILE A 7 -6.34 -18.78 38.08
C ILE A 7 -5.35 -19.34 37.06
N PRO A 8 -4.61 -20.42 37.38
CA PRO A 8 -3.67 -21.05 36.47
C PRO A 8 -4.35 -21.46 35.15
N HIS A 9 -3.72 -21.08 34.04
CA HIS A 9 -4.16 -21.41 32.68
C HIS A 9 -2.99 -21.18 31.71
N GLU A 10 -3.01 -21.84 30.55
CA GLU A 10 -1.95 -21.74 29.52
C GLU A 10 -1.93 -20.40 28.76
N GLY A 11 -2.94 -19.55 28.97
CA GLY A 11 -3.13 -18.31 28.22
C GLY A 11 -2.20 -17.16 28.61
N GLY A 12 -1.46 -17.28 29.71
CA GLY A 12 -0.61 -16.20 30.26
C GLY A 12 -1.42 -15.04 30.88
N ILE A 13 -0.72 -14.04 31.41
CA ILE A 13 -1.35 -12.80 31.86
C ILE A 13 -1.69 -11.98 30.61
N ARG A 14 -2.94 -11.50 30.52
CA ARG A 14 -3.47 -10.71 29.40
C ARG A 14 -3.90 -9.31 29.80
N MET A 15 -4.05 -9.06 31.09
CA MET A 15 -4.36 -7.76 31.68
C MET A 15 -4.01 -7.81 33.16
N GLU A 16 -3.59 -6.68 33.71
CA GLU A 16 -3.29 -6.52 35.13
C GLU A 16 -4.46 -5.88 35.89
N LYS A 17 -4.48 -6.04 37.22
CA LYS A 17 -5.49 -5.38 38.05
C LYS A 17 -5.28 -3.87 38.04
N GLY A 18 -6.37 -3.14 37.87
CA GLY A 18 -6.37 -1.67 37.82
C GLY A 18 -6.13 -1.11 36.43
N GLU A 19 -5.84 -1.94 35.42
CA GLU A 19 -5.82 -1.50 34.03
C GLU A 19 -7.25 -1.20 33.52
N PRO A 20 -7.39 -0.30 32.52
CA PRO A 20 -8.70 0.09 31.97
C PRO A 20 -9.55 -1.11 31.51
N ASP A 21 -8.92 -2.12 30.92
CA ASP A 21 -9.59 -3.32 30.41
C ASP A 21 -10.11 -4.21 31.55
N TYR A 22 -9.28 -4.39 32.59
CA TYR A 22 -9.68 -5.09 33.80
C TYR A 22 -10.86 -4.42 34.49
N GLU A 23 -10.80 -3.09 34.65
CA GLU A 23 -11.88 -2.31 35.27
C GLU A 23 -13.14 -2.33 34.41
N THR A 24 -13.00 -2.32 33.08
CA THR A 24 -14.13 -2.42 32.15
C THR A 24 -14.86 -3.75 32.30
N ILE A 25 -14.15 -4.87 32.28
CA ILE A 25 -14.77 -6.19 32.41
C ILE A 25 -15.32 -6.40 33.83
N THR A 26 -14.57 -5.98 34.85
CA THR A 26 -15.00 -6.12 36.25
C THR A 26 -16.27 -5.31 36.51
N ARG A 27 -16.35 -4.07 35.99
CA ARG A 27 -17.56 -3.24 36.05
C ARG A 27 -18.72 -3.91 35.32
N TRP A 28 -18.52 -4.44 34.12
CA TRP A 28 -19.56 -5.15 33.37
C TRP A 28 -20.10 -6.38 34.12
N ILE A 29 -19.22 -7.18 34.71
CA ILE A 29 -19.59 -8.32 35.56
C ILE A 29 -20.39 -7.85 36.79
N ARG A 30 -19.92 -6.81 37.48
CA ARG A 30 -20.60 -6.24 38.67
C ARG A 30 -21.98 -5.67 38.33
N GLN A 31 -22.22 -5.24 37.10
CA GLN A 31 -23.52 -4.78 36.62
C GLN A 31 -24.49 -5.93 36.26
N GLY A 32 -24.09 -7.19 36.43
CA GLY A 32 -24.90 -8.34 36.07
C GLY A 32 -24.78 -8.75 34.61
N MET A 33 -23.67 -8.40 33.94
CA MET A 33 -23.37 -8.78 32.55
C MET A 33 -24.49 -8.39 31.55
N PRO A 34 -24.96 -7.13 31.56
CA PRO A 34 -26.02 -6.71 30.66
C PRO A 34 -25.57 -6.86 29.19
N TYR A 35 -26.47 -7.34 28.34
CA TYR A 35 -26.26 -7.33 26.89
C TYR A 35 -26.21 -5.89 26.37
N ALA A 36 -25.42 -5.67 25.32
CA ALA A 36 -25.46 -4.41 24.60
C ALA A 36 -26.87 -4.22 23.97
N PRO A 37 -27.44 -3.01 24.01
CA PRO A 37 -28.68 -2.71 23.28
C PRO A 37 -28.50 -3.00 21.79
N GLU A 38 -29.50 -3.62 21.14
CA GLU A 38 -29.45 -3.90 19.69
C GLU A 38 -29.26 -2.62 18.85
N ASP A 39 -29.81 -1.51 19.34
CA ASP A 39 -29.71 -0.17 18.74
C ASP A 39 -28.59 0.70 19.33
N GLY A 40 -27.58 0.06 19.96
CA GLY A 40 -26.42 0.76 20.50
C GLY A 40 -25.62 1.50 19.42
N PRO A 41 -24.88 2.58 19.79
CA PRO A 41 -24.01 3.28 18.85
C PRO A 41 -22.97 2.35 18.21
N LYS A 42 -22.87 2.38 16.89
CA LYS A 42 -21.91 1.58 16.11
C LYS A 42 -20.72 2.42 15.70
N VAL A 43 -19.53 1.83 15.68
CA VAL A 43 -18.34 2.51 15.16
C VAL A 43 -18.53 2.72 13.65
N GLN A 44 -18.36 3.95 13.18
CA GLN A 44 -18.42 4.29 11.76
C GLN A 44 -17.03 4.41 11.12
N ARG A 45 -16.04 4.82 11.92
CA ARG A 45 -14.63 4.89 11.51
C ARG A 45 -13.73 5.05 12.73
N ILE A 46 -12.44 4.78 12.52
CA ILE A 46 -11.36 5.22 13.42
C ILE A 46 -10.45 6.22 12.72
N ALA A 47 -9.79 7.08 13.51
CA ALA A 47 -8.74 7.96 13.03
C ALA A 47 -7.54 7.87 13.97
N VAL A 48 -6.33 7.99 13.41
CA VAL A 48 -5.08 8.03 14.17
C VAL A 48 -4.47 9.43 14.08
N PHE A 49 -3.89 9.89 15.18
CA PHE A 49 -3.13 11.13 15.26
C PHE A 49 -1.74 10.89 15.85
N PRO A 50 -0.66 11.43 15.25
CA PRO A 50 -0.63 12.00 13.90
C PRO A 50 -0.93 10.92 12.84
N GLN A 51 -1.46 11.33 11.68
CA GLN A 51 -1.67 10.41 10.56
C GLN A 51 -0.37 10.16 9.77
N GLU A 52 0.48 11.18 9.69
CA GLU A 52 1.75 11.12 9.00
C GLU A 52 2.82 11.94 9.71
N ARG A 53 4.08 11.53 9.56
CA ARG A 53 5.23 12.26 10.11
C ARG A 53 6.47 12.09 9.24
N VAL A 54 7.19 13.21 9.03
CA VAL A 54 8.59 13.17 8.62
C VAL A 54 9.43 13.12 9.88
N ALA A 55 10.28 12.11 9.98
CA ALA A 55 10.97 11.76 11.21
C ALA A 55 12.48 11.62 10.97
N THR A 56 13.24 11.53 12.06
CA THR A 56 14.67 11.25 12.05
C THR A 56 14.91 9.81 12.47
N PRO A 57 16.07 9.22 12.13
CA PRO A 57 16.48 7.93 12.68
C PRO A 57 16.36 7.88 14.20
N ASN A 58 15.93 6.74 14.75
CA ASN A 58 15.80 6.48 16.19
C ASN A 58 14.82 7.40 16.93
N SER A 59 13.94 8.12 16.23
CA SER A 59 12.91 8.92 16.88
C SER A 59 11.69 8.09 17.29
N GLU A 60 11.02 8.54 18.34
CA GLU A 60 9.83 7.90 18.90
C GLU A 60 8.55 8.70 18.57
N GLN A 61 7.41 8.01 18.55
CA GLN A 61 6.10 8.61 18.31
C GLN A 61 4.99 7.87 19.09
N GLN A 62 4.32 8.57 19.99
CA GLN A 62 3.06 8.10 20.58
C GLN A 62 1.88 8.35 19.63
N LEU A 63 1.09 7.32 19.33
CA LEU A 63 -0.15 7.45 18.57
C LEU A 63 -1.35 7.64 19.51
N ALA A 64 -2.33 8.40 19.05
CA ALA A 64 -3.65 8.49 19.65
C ALA A 64 -4.70 8.04 18.63
N VAL A 65 -5.63 7.19 19.05
CA VAL A 65 -6.66 6.62 18.16
C VAL A 65 -8.05 6.99 18.67
N THR A 66 -8.85 7.57 17.79
CA THR A 66 -10.22 7.99 18.09
C THR A 66 -11.23 7.21 17.25
N ALA A 67 -12.19 6.56 17.90
CA ALA A 67 -13.38 6.01 17.25
C ALA A 67 -14.48 7.07 17.15
N TYR A 68 -15.18 7.07 16.02
CA TYR A 68 -16.33 7.92 15.73
C TYR A 68 -17.57 7.02 15.60
N PHE A 69 -18.59 7.30 16.38
CA PHE A 69 -19.80 6.48 16.50
C PHE A 69 -20.98 7.06 15.70
N SER A 70 -21.96 6.21 15.41
CA SER A 70 -23.15 6.55 14.62
C SER A 70 -24.08 7.58 15.27
N ASP A 71 -23.96 7.78 16.57
CA ASP A 71 -24.69 8.81 17.33
C ASP A 71 -23.93 10.16 17.38
N GLY A 72 -22.81 10.27 16.68
CA GLY A 72 -21.96 11.47 16.64
C GLY A 72 -20.97 11.56 17.81
N THR A 73 -20.98 10.63 18.76
CA THR A 73 -20.01 10.60 19.84
C THR A 73 -18.64 10.11 19.36
N THR A 74 -17.60 10.45 20.11
CA THR A 74 -16.23 10.00 19.86
C THR A 74 -15.61 9.43 21.12
N LYS A 75 -14.72 8.46 20.99
CA LYS A 75 -14.01 7.87 22.12
C LYS A 75 -12.53 7.65 21.79
N ASP A 76 -11.66 7.96 22.74
CA ASP A 76 -10.28 7.48 22.70
C ASP A 76 -10.26 5.96 22.87
N ILE A 77 -9.75 5.28 21.85
CA ILE A 77 -9.66 3.83 21.80
C ILE A 77 -8.22 3.35 21.66
N THR A 78 -7.23 4.20 21.95
CA THR A 78 -5.80 3.92 21.79
C THR A 78 -5.40 2.58 22.44
N HIS A 79 -5.81 2.37 23.69
CA HIS A 79 -5.55 1.13 24.45
C HIS A 79 -6.35 -0.09 23.97
N MET A 80 -7.39 0.09 23.17
CA MET A 80 -8.23 -1.00 22.65
C MET A 80 -7.89 -1.32 21.18
N ALA A 81 -7.03 -0.53 20.55
CA ALA A 81 -6.64 -0.73 19.16
C ALA A 81 -5.53 -1.77 19.05
N LEU A 82 -5.55 -2.54 17.97
CA LEU A 82 -4.43 -3.38 17.58
C LEU A 82 -3.50 -2.60 16.66
N PHE A 83 -2.21 -2.59 16.98
CA PHE A 83 -1.17 -1.96 16.18
C PHE A 83 -0.29 -3.03 15.52
N GLU A 84 0.03 -2.85 14.24
CA GLU A 84 0.88 -3.76 13.48
C GLU A 84 1.80 -2.95 12.55
N ALA A 85 3.12 -3.03 12.75
CA ALA A 85 4.08 -2.41 11.86
C ALA A 85 4.22 -3.24 10.58
N ASN A 86 4.15 -2.60 9.40
CA ASN A 86 4.28 -3.32 8.12
C ASN A 86 5.73 -3.76 7.81
N GLN A 87 6.70 -3.09 8.43
CA GLN A 87 8.14 -3.25 8.20
C GLN A 87 8.86 -3.10 9.53
N GLU A 88 8.97 -4.21 10.26
CA GLU A 88 9.62 -4.26 11.58
C GLU A 88 11.09 -3.86 11.55
N ASP A 89 11.75 -3.96 10.39
CA ASP A 89 13.13 -3.49 10.20
C ASP A 89 13.25 -1.95 10.11
N MET A 90 12.13 -1.24 9.94
CA MET A 90 12.05 0.22 9.90
C MET A 90 11.34 0.82 11.12
N ALA A 91 10.33 0.15 11.66
CA ALA A 91 9.56 0.63 12.79
C ALA A 91 9.04 -0.53 13.63
N GLU A 92 9.11 -0.38 14.95
CA GLU A 92 8.40 -1.23 15.90
C GLU A 92 7.27 -0.42 16.55
N VAL A 93 6.21 -1.10 16.94
CA VAL A 93 5.09 -0.50 17.68
C VAL A 93 4.68 -1.45 18.79
N ASP A 94 4.44 -0.93 19.99
CA ASP A 94 3.92 -1.71 21.10
C ASP A 94 2.38 -1.71 21.14
N GLU A 95 1.81 -2.43 22.11
CA GLU A 95 0.36 -2.52 22.30
C GLU A 95 -0.29 -1.20 22.75
N HIS A 96 0.50 -0.21 23.17
CA HIS A 96 0.04 1.11 23.60
C HIS A 96 0.12 2.15 22.47
N GLY A 97 0.50 1.74 21.26
CA GLY A 97 0.66 2.64 20.12
C GLY A 97 1.92 3.52 20.20
N HIS A 98 2.91 3.12 21.00
CA HIS A 98 4.22 3.76 21.01
C HIS A 98 5.09 3.20 19.89
N VAL A 99 5.42 4.05 18.93
CA VAL A 99 6.20 3.69 17.74
C VAL A 99 7.65 4.10 17.93
N VAL A 100 8.57 3.16 17.73
CA VAL A 100 10.01 3.42 17.70
C VAL A 100 10.51 3.22 16.27
N LEU A 101 11.01 4.30 15.66
CA LEU A 101 11.60 4.24 14.32
C LEU A 101 13.07 3.80 14.40
N LYS A 102 13.51 3.03 13.41
CA LYS A 102 14.89 2.53 13.31
C LYS A 102 15.74 3.40 12.37
N GLU A 103 16.94 2.96 12.07
CA GLU A 103 17.90 3.71 11.25
C GLU A 103 17.61 3.69 9.75
N LYS A 104 16.88 2.67 9.29
CA LYS A 104 16.64 2.46 7.85
C LYS A 104 15.77 3.59 7.28
N THR A 105 16.26 4.21 6.21
CA THR A 105 15.57 5.30 5.51
C THR A 105 14.47 4.78 4.60
N GLY A 106 13.48 5.62 4.31
CA GLY A 106 12.32 5.29 3.48
C GLY A 106 10.99 5.67 4.12
N SER A 107 9.91 5.05 3.66
CA SER A 107 8.58 5.19 4.27
C SER A 107 8.13 3.85 4.84
N THR A 108 7.60 3.88 6.06
CA THR A 108 6.99 2.74 6.75
C THR A 108 5.60 3.13 7.25
N SER A 109 4.80 2.13 7.61
CA SER A 109 3.46 2.38 8.13
C SER A 109 3.09 1.43 9.26
N VAL A 110 2.36 1.96 10.23
CA VAL A 110 1.69 1.17 11.27
C VAL A 110 0.22 1.09 10.91
N MET A 111 -0.29 -0.14 10.77
CA MET A 111 -1.70 -0.41 10.63
C MET A 111 -2.34 -0.42 12.02
N ILE A 112 -3.47 0.29 12.16
CA ILE A 112 -4.26 0.34 13.38
C ILE A 112 -5.61 -0.29 13.07
N ARG A 113 -6.03 -1.27 13.86
CA ARG A 113 -7.33 -1.94 13.71
C ARG A 113 -8.16 -1.82 14.97
N PHE A 114 -9.46 -1.59 14.81
CA PHE A 114 -10.44 -1.67 15.88
C PHE A 114 -11.79 -2.09 15.30
N GLN A 115 -12.29 -3.26 15.75
CA GLN A 115 -13.43 -3.94 15.12
C GLN A 115 -13.16 -4.17 13.61
N GLU A 116 -14.08 -3.79 12.73
CA GLU A 116 -13.95 -3.87 11.27
C GLU A 116 -13.19 -2.68 10.65
N HIS A 117 -12.82 -1.68 11.44
CA HIS A 117 -12.25 -0.43 10.93
C HIS A 117 -10.72 -0.43 10.97
N VAL A 118 -10.12 0.23 9.97
CA VAL A 118 -8.67 0.33 9.80
C VAL A 118 -8.28 1.80 9.65
N ALA A 119 -7.23 2.21 10.37
CA ALA A 119 -6.49 3.45 10.16
C ALA A 119 -5.00 3.14 9.92
N VAL A 120 -4.26 4.10 9.37
CA VAL A 120 -2.84 3.93 9.05
C VAL A 120 -2.07 5.17 9.49
N TYR A 121 -1.06 4.97 10.33
CA TYR A 121 -0.02 5.96 10.58
C TYR A 121 1.14 5.74 9.59
N ARG A 122 1.67 6.82 9.01
CA ARG A 122 2.80 6.76 8.07
C ARG A 122 3.99 7.56 8.60
N ALA A 123 5.15 6.92 8.69
CA ALA A 123 6.39 7.60 9.00
C ALA A 123 7.29 7.62 7.76
N THR A 124 7.99 8.72 7.54
CA THR A 124 9.03 8.82 6.50
C THR A 124 10.32 9.30 7.13
N ILE A 125 11.38 8.52 6.96
CA ILE A 125 12.76 8.84 7.35
C ILE A 125 13.51 9.18 6.05
N PRO A 126 13.76 10.46 5.74
CA PRO A 126 14.41 10.86 4.51
C PRO A 126 15.85 10.31 4.42
N LEU A 127 16.35 10.06 3.21
CA LEU A 127 17.76 9.73 2.98
C LEU A 127 18.67 10.92 3.30
N GLY A 128 18.16 12.15 3.20
CA GLY A 128 18.90 13.37 3.54
C GLY A 128 19.94 13.79 2.50
N VAL A 129 19.87 13.26 1.27
CA VAL A 129 20.75 13.71 0.18
C VAL A 129 20.33 15.10 -0.28
N LYS A 130 21.30 15.98 -0.49
CA LYS A 130 21.05 17.31 -1.07
C LYS A 130 20.41 17.15 -2.45
N MET A 131 19.17 17.60 -2.56
CA MET A 131 18.44 17.64 -3.82
C MET A 131 19.11 18.63 -4.78
N LYS A 132 19.47 18.16 -5.97
CA LYS A 132 19.68 19.04 -7.13
C LYS A 132 18.31 19.56 -7.60
N GLU A 133 18.31 20.55 -8.50
CA GLU A 133 17.07 21.02 -9.12
C GLU A 133 16.30 19.85 -9.76
N LEU A 134 15.01 19.76 -9.44
CA LEU A 134 14.12 18.78 -10.04
C LEU A 134 13.90 19.12 -11.52
N PRO A 135 13.83 18.12 -12.41
CA PRO A 135 13.37 18.34 -13.78
C PRO A 135 11.98 18.99 -13.79
N LYS A 136 11.66 19.74 -14.84
CA LYS A 136 10.30 20.24 -15.02
C LYS A 136 9.35 19.05 -15.22
N PRO A 137 8.27 18.92 -14.43
CA PRO A 137 7.30 17.85 -14.62
C PRO A 137 6.63 17.99 -15.98
N LYS A 138 6.39 16.87 -16.67
CA LYS A 138 5.69 16.84 -17.96
C LYS A 138 4.21 16.53 -17.81
N ASN A 139 3.82 15.90 -16.70
CA ASN A 139 2.44 15.52 -16.41
C ASN A 139 2.20 15.42 -14.89
N PHE A 140 0.95 15.15 -14.50
CA PHE A 140 0.57 15.04 -13.10
C PHE A 140 1.26 13.88 -12.37
N ILE A 141 1.67 12.81 -13.07
CA ILE A 141 2.39 11.68 -12.46
C ILE A 141 3.78 12.13 -12.03
N ASP A 142 4.49 12.88 -12.88
CA ASP A 142 5.80 13.46 -12.54
C ASP A 142 5.70 14.36 -11.29
N GLU A 143 4.64 15.16 -11.18
CA GLU A 143 4.39 16.02 -10.00
C GLU A 143 4.27 15.18 -8.71
N GLN A 144 3.52 14.08 -8.74
CA GLN A 144 3.37 13.18 -7.60
C GLN A 144 4.70 12.48 -7.26
N ILE A 145 5.44 12.02 -8.27
CA ILE A 145 6.75 11.38 -8.10
C ILE A 145 7.73 12.38 -7.47
N PHE A 146 7.83 13.59 -8.00
CA PHE A 146 8.75 14.61 -7.50
C PHE A 146 8.41 15.08 -6.09
N THR A 147 7.12 15.17 -5.75
CA THR A 147 6.67 15.42 -4.38
C THR A 147 7.19 14.34 -3.43
N LYS A 148 7.04 13.06 -3.82
CA LYS A 148 7.49 11.93 -2.98
C LYS A 148 9.02 11.86 -2.88
N LEU A 149 9.74 12.10 -3.97
CA LEU A 149 11.21 12.16 -3.98
C LEU A 149 11.73 13.28 -3.06
N THR A 150 11.09 14.45 -3.10
CA THR A 150 11.41 15.59 -2.22
C THR A 150 11.22 15.24 -0.76
N LEU A 151 10.08 14.63 -0.41
CA LEU A 151 9.81 14.16 0.94
C LEU A 151 10.88 13.15 1.43
N LEU A 152 11.34 12.27 0.54
CA LEU A 152 12.34 11.25 0.85
C LEU A 152 13.79 11.78 0.80
N GLY A 153 14.02 13.01 0.34
CA GLY A 153 15.37 13.52 0.09
C GLY A 153 16.14 12.66 -0.92
N LEU A 154 15.46 12.16 -1.95
CA LEU A 154 16.02 11.31 -3.00
C LEU A 154 16.11 12.09 -4.32
N PRO A 155 17.32 12.33 -4.86
CA PRO A 155 17.44 12.97 -6.16
C PRO A 155 16.89 12.05 -7.28
N PRO A 156 16.19 12.61 -8.27
CA PRO A 156 15.75 11.83 -9.42
C PRO A 156 16.96 11.32 -10.22
N SER A 157 16.82 10.14 -10.79
CA SER A 157 17.80 9.59 -11.74
C SER A 157 17.91 10.48 -12.98
N GLU A 158 19.09 10.51 -13.58
CA GLU A 158 19.32 11.19 -14.85
C GLU A 158 18.47 10.57 -15.97
N VAL A 159 18.16 11.40 -16.98
CA VAL A 159 17.46 10.93 -18.17
C VAL A 159 18.37 9.94 -18.91
N CYS A 160 17.90 8.71 -19.06
CA CYS A 160 18.65 7.67 -19.78
C CYS A 160 18.81 8.01 -21.27
N ASP A 161 19.84 7.42 -21.89
CA ASP A 161 20.07 7.49 -23.33
C ASP A 161 18.97 6.75 -24.12
N ASP A 162 18.94 6.98 -25.42
CA ASP A 162 17.90 6.46 -26.31
C ASP A 162 17.91 4.93 -26.43
N ALA A 163 19.07 4.29 -26.45
CA ALA A 163 19.15 2.82 -26.54
C ALA A 163 18.62 2.18 -25.26
N THR A 164 19.01 2.73 -24.10
CA THR A 164 18.49 2.31 -22.80
C THR A 164 16.98 2.54 -22.68
N PHE A 165 16.49 3.70 -23.14
CA PHE A 165 15.07 4.02 -23.15
C PHE A 165 14.28 3.00 -23.98
N LEU A 166 14.67 2.77 -25.24
CA LEU A 166 13.97 1.86 -26.14
C LEU A 166 13.90 0.45 -25.55
N ARG A 167 15.03 -0.05 -25.04
CA ARG A 167 15.06 -1.37 -24.40
C ARG A 167 14.07 -1.47 -23.23
N ARG A 168 14.06 -0.49 -22.33
CA ARG A 168 13.18 -0.51 -21.15
C ARG A 168 11.72 -0.45 -21.54
N VAL A 169 11.35 0.48 -22.42
CA VAL A 169 9.95 0.67 -22.80
C VAL A 169 9.40 -0.51 -23.60
N THR A 170 10.18 -1.14 -24.48
CA THR A 170 9.75 -2.37 -25.18
C THR A 170 9.55 -3.53 -24.21
N VAL A 171 10.43 -3.70 -23.22
CA VAL A 171 10.26 -4.75 -22.20
C VAL A 171 9.02 -4.50 -21.37
N ASP A 172 8.79 -3.26 -20.92
CA ASP A 172 7.69 -2.93 -20.03
C ASP A 172 6.32 -3.01 -20.72
N ILE A 173 6.23 -2.57 -21.99
CA ILE A 173 4.99 -2.51 -22.76
C ILE A 173 4.72 -3.80 -23.51
N ALA A 174 5.71 -4.33 -24.24
CA ALA A 174 5.54 -5.46 -25.15
C ALA A 174 6.06 -6.80 -24.58
N GLY A 175 6.74 -6.80 -23.43
CA GLY A 175 7.23 -8.03 -22.80
C GLY A 175 8.38 -8.73 -23.55
N ARG A 176 9.02 -8.03 -24.49
CA ARG A 176 10.13 -8.54 -25.30
C ARG A 176 11.24 -7.50 -25.46
N LEU A 177 12.34 -7.90 -26.09
CA LEU A 177 13.38 -6.97 -26.51
C LEU A 177 12.97 -6.25 -27.81
N PRO A 178 13.46 -5.03 -28.06
CA PRO A 178 13.34 -4.41 -29.38
C PRO A 178 14.11 -5.24 -30.40
N ASN A 179 13.55 -5.42 -31.58
CA ASN A 179 14.25 -6.10 -32.66
C ASN A 179 15.29 -5.15 -33.31
N SER A 180 16.14 -5.70 -34.18
CA SER A 180 17.23 -4.93 -34.81
C SER A 180 16.72 -3.79 -35.70
N GLU A 181 15.59 -3.98 -36.38
CA GLU A 181 15.00 -2.98 -37.27
C GLU A 181 14.38 -1.83 -36.48
N GLU A 182 13.58 -2.14 -35.45
CA GLU A 182 13.02 -1.17 -34.50
C GLU A 182 14.13 -0.32 -33.86
N THR A 183 15.22 -0.99 -33.43
CA THR A 183 16.36 -0.33 -32.81
C THR A 183 17.07 0.61 -33.78
N ALA A 184 17.36 0.15 -35.00
CA ALA A 184 18.02 0.96 -36.01
C ALA A 184 17.16 2.18 -36.39
N ALA A 185 15.87 1.98 -36.62
CA ALA A 185 14.94 3.06 -36.97
C ALA A 185 14.82 4.11 -35.85
N PHE A 186 14.66 3.67 -34.61
CA PHE A 186 14.53 4.59 -33.46
C PHE A 186 15.80 5.39 -33.20
N LEU A 187 16.98 4.76 -33.28
CA LEU A 187 18.26 5.43 -33.07
C LEU A 187 18.62 6.39 -34.20
N ALA A 188 18.19 6.10 -35.44
CA ALA A 188 18.37 7.00 -36.58
C ALA A 188 17.42 8.21 -36.56
N SER A 189 16.28 8.12 -35.86
CA SER A 189 15.32 9.22 -35.79
C SER A 189 15.85 10.42 -35.00
N THR A 190 15.67 11.61 -35.58
CA THR A 190 16.01 12.92 -34.99
C THR A 190 14.77 13.71 -34.56
N GLU A 191 13.58 13.12 -34.68
CA GLU A 191 12.33 13.79 -34.31
C GLU A 191 12.30 14.09 -32.81
N ALA A 192 11.84 15.28 -32.45
CA ALA A 192 11.79 15.73 -31.06
C ALA A 192 10.84 14.88 -30.19
N ASP A 193 9.84 14.24 -30.80
CA ASP A 193 8.81 13.43 -30.16
C ASP A 193 9.01 11.91 -30.35
N LYS A 194 10.17 11.47 -30.87
CA LYS A 194 10.41 10.06 -31.20
C LYS A 194 10.14 9.07 -30.05
N ARG A 195 10.40 9.49 -28.80
CA ARG A 195 10.13 8.67 -27.59
C ARG A 195 8.63 8.47 -27.36
N ALA A 196 7.81 9.49 -27.59
CA ALA A 196 6.36 9.38 -27.47
C ALA A 196 5.80 8.48 -28.57
N LYS A 197 6.23 8.71 -29.83
CA LYS A 197 5.85 7.85 -30.96
C LYS A 197 6.21 6.38 -30.77
N ALA A 198 7.39 6.09 -30.20
CA ALA A 198 7.79 4.74 -29.88
C ALA A 198 6.88 4.08 -28.84
N VAL A 199 6.45 4.83 -27.82
CA VAL A 199 5.47 4.37 -26.82
C VAL A 199 4.13 4.07 -27.49
N ASP A 200 3.62 4.99 -28.31
CA ASP A 200 2.34 4.82 -29.02
C ASP A 200 2.38 3.60 -29.94
N THR A 201 3.46 3.45 -30.72
CA THR A 201 3.65 2.28 -31.60
C THR A 201 3.66 0.96 -30.82
N LEU A 202 4.28 0.95 -29.64
CA LEU A 202 4.30 -0.23 -28.78
C LEU A 202 2.93 -0.52 -28.17
N LEU A 203 2.19 0.50 -27.75
CA LEU A 203 0.83 0.36 -27.21
C LEU A 203 -0.16 -0.12 -28.28
N ASP A 204 0.03 0.25 -29.54
CA ASP A 204 -0.78 -0.21 -30.66
C ASP A 204 -0.41 -1.63 -31.16
N SER A 205 0.70 -2.19 -30.64
CA SER A 205 1.21 -3.49 -31.08
C SER A 205 0.40 -4.68 -30.53
N GLU A 206 0.44 -5.81 -31.25
CA GLU A 206 -0.16 -7.04 -30.74
C GLU A 206 0.59 -7.58 -29.52
N ASP A 207 1.90 -7.33 -29.43
CA ASP A 207 2.74 -7.74 -28.31
C ASP A 207 2.28 -7.11 -27.00
N TYR A 208 1.91 -5.82 -27.02
CA TYR A 208 1.32 -5.15 -25.86
C TYR A 208 0.07 -5.87 -25.38
N SER A 209 -0.89 -6.08 -26.28
CA SER A 209 -2.16 -6.72 -25.92
C SER A 209 -1.97 -8.14 -25.38
N ALA A 210 -1.04 -8.91 -25.98
CA ALA A 210 -0.73 -10.26 -25.55
C ALA A 210 -0.04 -10.29 -24.18
N TYR A 211 0.96 -9.42 -23.98
CA TYR A 211 1.72 -9.36 -22.74
C TYR A 211 0.85 -8.90 -21.56
N PHE A 212 0.03 -7.87 -21.76
CA PHE A 212 -0.89 -7.39 -20.73
C PHE A 212 -2.03 -8.39 -20.48
N ALA A 213 -2.51 -9.11 -21.50
CA ALA A 213 -3.47 -10.18 -21.28
C ALA A 213 -2.94 -11.26 -20.35
N GLN A 214 -1.66 -11.63 -20.47
CA GLN A 214 -1.03 -12.58 -19.56
C GLN A 214 -0.96 -12.05 -18.12
N LYS A 215 -0.61 -10.77 -17.92
CA LYS A 215 -0.62 -10.14 -16.59
C LYS A 215 -2.02 -10.18 -15.97
N TRP A 216 -3.03 -9.77 -16.73
CA TRP A 216 -4.43 -9.78 -16.29
C TRP A 216 -4.98 -11.17 -16.06
N ALA A 217 -4.59 -12.16 -16.87
CA ALA A 217 -4.96 -13.56 -16.66
C ALA A 217 -4.50 -14.06 -15.28
N GLY A 218 -3.34 -13.60 -14.79
CA GLY A 218 -2.87 -13.87 -13.43
C GLY A 218 -3.78 -13.26 -12.36
N ILE A 219 -4.09 -11.96 -12.48
CA ILE A 219 -4.94 -11.22 -11.52
C ILE A 219 -6.37 -11.78 -11.48
N LEU A 220 -6.95 -12.03 -12.66
CA LEU A 220 -8.31 -12.57 -12.83
C LEU A 220 -8.38 -14.09 -12.63
N ARG A 221 -7.25 -14.71 -12.26
CA ARG A 221 -7.14 -16.15 -11.97
C ARG A 221 -7.64 -17.02 -13.12
N ASN A 222 -7.39 -16.61 -14.37
CA ASN A 222 -7.68 -17.41 -15.55
C ASN A 222 -6.72 -18.62 -15.62
N LYS A 223 -7.09 -19.69 -14.89
CA LYS A 223 -6.29 -20.90 -14.72
C LYS A 223 -7.13 -22.13 -15.05
N ARG A 224 -6.57 -23.01 -15.88
CA ARG A 224 -7.18 -24.31 -16.16
C ARG A 224 -7.05 -25.25 -14.95
N ALA A 225 -8.16 -25.50 -14.25
CA ALA A 225 -8.21 -26.43 -13.12
C ALA A 225 -8.45 -27.89 -13.54
N LYS A 226 -9.12 -28.10 -14.68
CA LYS A 226 -9.41 -29.42 -15.28
C LYS A 226 -9.28 -29.31 -16.80
N ASP A 227 -8.96 -30.41 -17.47
CA ASP A 227 -8.76 -30.41 -18.92
C ASP A 227 -10.01 -29.96 -19.69
N THR A 228 -11.20 -30.35 -19.21
CA THR A 228 -12.50 -29.94 -19.76
C THR A 228 -12.74 -28.41 -19.75
N TYR A 229 -11.98 -27.64 -18.97
CA TYR A 229 -12.07 -26.18 -18.93
C TYR A 229 -11.15 -25.47 -19.92
N GLN A 230 -10.43 -26.21 -20.77
CA GLN A 230 -9.50 -25.64 -21.76
C GLN A 230 -10.17 -24.59 -22.66
N ARG A 231 -11.34 -24.92 -23.23
CA ARG A 231 -12.06 -24.01 -24.13
C ARG A 231 -12.42 -22.69 -23.44
N GLY A 232 -12.93 -22.74 -22.22
CA GLY A 232 -13.29 -21.55 -21.44
C GLY A 232 -12.07 -20.72 -21.07
N THR A 233 -10.95 -21.37 -20.73
CA THR A 233 -9.68 -20.70 -20.38
C THR A 233 -9.14 -19.89 -21.56
N TYR A 234 -9.13 -20.47 -22.77
CA TYR A 234 -8.70 -19.78 -23.98
C TYR A 234 -9.66 -18.67 -24.40
N ALA A 235 -10.97 -18.94 -24.39
CA ALA A 235 -11.96 -17.92 -24.73
C ALA A 235 -11.87 -16.70 -23.79
N PHE A 236 -11.65 -16.92 -22.50
CA PHE A 236 -11.47 -15.83 -21.55
C PHE A 236 -10.14 -15.09 -21.75
N HIS A 237 -9.05 -15.81 -22.04
CA HIS A 237 -7.78 -15.17 -22.39
C HIS A 237 -7.89 -14.28 -23.63
N ASP A 238 -8.52 -14.78 -24.70
CA ASP A 238 -8.74 -14.03 -25.93
C ASP A 238 -9.64 -12.82 -25.71
N TRP A 239 -10.65 -12.94 -24.84
CA TRP A 239 -11.48 -11.81 -24.43
C TRP A 239 -10.67 -10.75 -23.68
N ILE A 240 -9.78 -11.14 -22.75
CA ILE A 240 -8.90 -10.19 -22.05
C ILE A 240 -7.99 -9.49 -23.06
N ARG A 241 -7.32 -10.24 -23.94
CA ARG A 241 -6.44 -9.70 -24.97
C ARG A 241 -7.15 -8.69 -25.88
N THR A 242 -8.35 -9.05 -26.34
CA THR A 242 -9.17 -8.16 -27.19
C THR A 242 -9.58 -6.91 -26.42
N SER A 243 -9.99 -7.06 -25.17
CA SER A 243 -10.39 -5.93 -24.32
C SER A 243 -9.23 -4.95 -24.08
N VAL A 244 -8.00 -5.45 -23.91
CA VAL A 244 -6.79 -4.62 -23.82
C VAL A 244 -6.50 -3.93 -25.16
N LYS A 245 -6.53 -4.68 -26.27
CA LYS A 245 -6.28 -4.13 -27.62
C LYS A 245 -7.26 -3.02 -28.00
N GLU A 246 -8.53 -3.18 -27.65
CA GLU A 246 -9.59 -2.21 -27.93
C GLU A 246 -9.70 -1.10 -26.88
N ASN A 247 -8.82 -1.12 -25.86
CA ASN A 247 -8.85 -0.18 -24.73
C ASN A 247 -10.25 -0.05 -24.11
N LYS A 248 -10.88 -1.20 -23.81
CA LYS A 248 -12.25 -1.26 -23.32
C LYS A 248 -12.38 -0.56 -21.95
N PRO A 249 -13.40 0.29 -21.72
CA PRO A 249 -13.62 0.96 -20.43
C PRO A 249 -13.87 -0.01 -19.27
N PHE A 250 -13.51 0.42 -18.06
CA PHE A 250 -13.74 -0.28 -16.79
C PHE A 250 -15.02 0.18 -16.08
#